data_AF-A0A096LWE1-F1
#
_entry.id   AF-A0A096LWE1-F1
#
_cell.length_a   1.000
_cell.length_b   1.000
_cell.length_c   1.000
_cell.angle_alpha   90.00
_cell.angle_beta   90.00
_cell.angle_gamma   90.00
#
_symmetry.space_group_name_H-M   'P 1'
#
loop_
_entity.id
_entity.type
_entity.pdbx_description
1 polymer ?
#
loop_
_entity_poly.entity_id
_entity_poly.type
_entity_poly.pdbx_seq_one_letter_code
_entity_poly.pdbx_strand_id
1 'polypeptide(L)'
;VTVTLEKSKWKQDMEKEKAYTDEINKLTEQIKQLEEKEKQLKFTLGEKDEELNKWKQDLEKEKGNLREKDKNNKLTEQIKQGEEKKKQLKFTLFEKNKELKKELEECKQELEKEIGKDEINKLTEQINQLEEKEKQLKFTLGEKDEELNKWKQDLEKEKAYTDRINKLTEQIKQEEEKEKQLKFRLGEKDEELNKWKRELEKEKGNLELNEEKQELENQKLETNLLKLQTETWDKLKTWNRGEKEKDEINKLPEQIKQLEDKVKQLKFRLGEKDEELNKWKQDLEKEKDSSEELENQKDQLVHKLRDVETKRKENKEEVQMMEKKITERKTSDEKDLLLEEKEKLLQSQWKLDEEKKFYERLILNIEKVMEPIEMHMMRIMQKNKDVKKTAEDDEVKYKLEKQKQDLLQQLKKQKKMEQLENKNKMLLNELKKAKEKLENKADNKELRDTENEVEHELENHEEKELETAEIQIMKTMEKNKDVEK
;
A
#
# COMPACT_ATOMS: atom_id res chain seq x y z
N VAL A 1 -45.77 -0.56 223.41
CA VAL A 1 -46.61 -0.01 222.31
C VAL A 1 -45.85 0.93 221.36
N THR A 2 -44.61 1.39 221.62
CA THR A 2 -43.99 2.45 220.79
C THR A 2 -42.76 2.10 219.93
N VAL A 3 -42.09 0.96 220.10
CA VAL A 3 -40.87 0.64 219.28
C VAL A 3 -41.22 -0.10 217.97
N THR A 4 -42.51 -0.27 217.70
CA THR A 4 -43.11 -0.98 216.56
C THR A 4 -43.24 -0.17 215.26
N LEU A 5 -42.79 1.09 215.16
CA LEU A 5 -43.02 1.88 213.94
C LEU A 5 -41.79 2.47 213.23
N GLU A 6 -40.68 2.79 213.92
CA GLU A 6 -39.54 3.47 213.27
C GLU A 6 -38.57 2.54 212.51
N LYS A 7 -38.34 1.32 213.00
CA LYS A 7 -37.41 0.38 212.33
C LYS A 7 -37.93 -0.13 210.98
N SER A 8 -39.24 -0.12 210.77
CA SER A 8 -39.82 -0.58 209.50
C SER A 8 -39.67 0.45 208.39
N LYS A 9 -39.60 1.75 208.73
CA LYS A 9 -39.50 2.84 207.76
C LYS A 9 -38.09 2.97 207.17
N TRP A 10 -37.05 2.87 208.00
CA TRP A 10 -35.65 2.97 207.55
C TRP A 10 -35.21 1.86 206.59
N LYS A 11 -35.77 0.66 206.75
CA LYS A 11 -35.48 -0.46 205.84
C LYS A 11 -36.09 -0.24 204.46
N GLN A 12 -37.25 0.40 204.42
CA GLN A 12 -37.96 0.69 203.19
C GLN A 12 -37.30 1.81 202.37
N ASP A 13 -36.64 2.78 203.03
CA ASP A 13 -35.94 3.86 202.34
C ASP A 13 -34.58 3.42 201.75
N MET A 14 -33.83 2.54 202.44
CA MET A 14 -32.59 1.97 201.86
C MET A 14 -32.85 1.06 200.66
N GLU A 15 -33.95 0.31 200.66
CA GLU A 15 -34.32 -0.50 199.49
C GLU A 15 -34.70 0.35 198.28
N LYS A 16 -35.28 1.54 198.49
CA LYS A 16 -35.55 2.50 197.41
C LYS A 16 -34.27 3.12 196.84
N GLU A 17 -33.31 3.50 197.69
CA GLU A 17 -32.05 4.10 197.23
C GLU A 17 -31.19 3.11 196.42
N LYS A 18 -31.19 1.83 196.83
CA LYS A 18 -30.56 0.76 196.06
C LYS A 18 -31.27 0.54 194.71
N ALA A 19 -32.60 0.57 194.69
CA ALA A 19 -33.37 0.49 193.45
C ALA A 19 -33.09 1.66 192.49
N TYR A 20 -32.93 2.89 193.00
CA TYR A 20 -32.56 4.04 192.17
C TYR A 20 -31.15 3.91 191.58
N THR A 21 -30.20 3.35 192.33
CA THR A 21 -28.83 3.15 191.84
C THR A 21 -28.79 2.09 190.72
N ASP A 22 -29.55 1.01 190.87
CA ASP A 22 -29.67 -0.03 189.84
C ASP A 22 -30.39 0.49 188.58
N GLU A 23 -31.35 1.39 188.74
CA GLU A 23 -32.05 2.03 187.62
C GLU A 23 -31.15 3.02 186.86
N ILE A 24 -30.31 3.79 187.56
CA ILE A 24 -29.30 4.68 186.94
C ILE A 24 -28.25 3.88 186.16
N ASN A 25 -27.75 2.76 186.72
CA ASN A 25 -26.80 1.90 186.01
C ASN A 25 -27.43 1.29 184.75
N LYS A 26 -28.70 0.88 184.82
CA LYS A 26 -29.45 0.36 183.67
C LYS A 26 -29.64 1.42 182.57
N LEU A 27 -29.97 2.66 182.94
CA LEU A 27 -30.09 3.76 181.99
C LEU A 27 -28.75 4.14 181.35
N THR A 28 -27.66 4.12 182.12
CA THR A 28 -26.31 4.39 181.61
C THR A 28 -25.88 3.36 180.56
N GLU A 29 -26.18 2.09 180.80
CA GLU A 29 -25.91 1.02 179.84
C GLU A 29 -26.77 1.14 178.57
N GLN A 30 -28.03 1.57 178.69
CA GLN A 30 -28.88 1.87 177.54
C GLN A 30 -28.35 3.03 176.69
N ILE A 31 -27.81 4.08 177.33
CA ILE A 31 -27.20 5.21 176.62
C ILE A 31 -25.98 4.75 175.81
N LYS A 32 -25.09 3.93 176.39
CA LYS A 32 -23.95 3.36 175.64
C LYS A 32 -24.40 2.53 174.44
N GLN A 33 -25.42 1.70 174.60
CA GLN A 33 -25.96 0.91 173.48
C GLN A 33 -26.56 1.78 172.38
N LEU A 34 -27.17 2.92 172.71
CA LEU A 34 -27.70 3.87 171.75
C LEU A 34 -26.59 4.64 171.02
N GLU A 35 -25.52 5.04 171.71
CA GLU A 35 -24.35 5.68 171.08
C GLU A 35 -23.63 4.72 170.11
N GLU A 36 -23.49 3.45 170.48
CA GLU A 36 -22.93 2.40 169.61
C GLU A 36 -23.80 2.21 168.36
N LYS A 37 -25.13 2.16 168.52
CA LYS A 37 -26.09 2.12 167.40
C LYS A 37 -26.03 3.37 166.53
N GLU A 38 -25.86 4.56 167.12
CA GLU A 38 -25.72 5.81 166.38
C GLU A 38 -24.46 5.81 165.52
N LYS A 39 -23.33 5.29 166.03
CA LYS A 39 -22.10 5.11 165.24
C LYS A 39 -22.29 4.14 164.07
N GLN A 40 -22.94 3.00 164.31
CA GLN A 40 -23.24 2.03 163.24
C GLN A 40 -24.18 2.61 162.16
N LEU A 41 -25.17 3.42 162.58
CA LEU A 41 -26.06 4.11 161.64
C LEU A 41 -25.33 5.18 160.83
N LYS A 42 -24.41 5.94 161.43
CA LYS A 42 -23.60 6.93 160.70
C LYS A 42 -22.67 6.28 159.68
N PHE A 43 -22.08 5.12 160.01
CA PHE A 43 -21.24 4.37 159.06
C PHE A 43 -22.05 3.85 157.88
N THR A 44 -23.21 3.22 158.15
CA THR A 44 -24.10 2.71 157.08
C THR A 44 -24.73 3.84 156.24
N LEU A 45 -24.99 5.02 156.82
CA LEU A 45 -25.39 6.19 156.05
C LEU A 45 -24.30 6.66 155.08
N GLY A 46 -23.04 6.66 155.53
CA GLY A 46 -21.89 7.00 154.68
C GLY A 46 -21.75 6.05 153.49
N GLU A 47 -21.88 4.74 153.71
CA GLU A 47 -21.87 3.74 152.62
C GLU A 47 -23.06 3.95 151.65
N LYS A 48 -24.24 4.28 152.17
CA LYS A 48 -25.43 4.57 151.35
C LYS A 48 -25.29 5.86 150.55
N ASP A 49 -24.62 6.87 151.07
CA ASP A 49 -24.32 8.12 150.35
C ASP A 49 -23.31 7.88 149.21
N GLU A 50 -22.30 7.02 149.43
CA GLU A 50 -21.38 6.60 148.36
C GLU A 50 -22.08 5.78 147.27
N GLU A 51 -22.96 4.83 147.64
CA GLU A 51 -23.80 4.10 146.68
C GLU A 51 -24.69 5.05 145.88
N LEU A 52 -25.35 6.00 146.55
CA LEU A 52 -26.22 6.97 145.90
C LEU A 52 -25.46 7.85 144.89
N ASN A 53 -24.22 8.23 145.22
CA ASN A 53 -23.37 9.01 144.31
C ASN A 53 -22.93 8.19 143.09
N LYS A 54 -22.61 6.90 143.24
CA LYS A 54 -22.34 6.01 142.08
C LYS A 54 -23.57 5.89 141.18
N TRP A 55 -24.75 5.65 141.75
CA TRP A 55 -25.99 5.53 140.99
C TRP A 55 -26.34 6.81 140.22
N LYS A 56 -26.12 8.00 140.83
CA LYS A 56 -26.28 9.27 140.11
C LYS A 56 -25.32 9.37 138.92
N GLN A 57 -24.06 8.99 139.11
CA GLN A 57 -23.05 9.08 138.06
C GLN A 57 -23.35 8.12 136.89
N ASP A 58 -23.82 6.91 137.17
CA ASP A 58 -24.18 5.94 136.13
C ASP A 58 -25.46 6.32 135.40
N LEU A 59 -26.45 6.91 136.10
CA LEU A 59 -27.66 7.45 135.48
C LEU A 59 -27.37 8.64 134.56
N GLU A 60 -26.37 9.47 134.89
CA GLU A 60 -25.89 10.57 134.03
C GLU A 60 -25.23 10.02 132.74
N LYS A 61 -24.41 8.97 132.85
CA LYS A 61 -23.81 8.28 131.69
C LYS A 61 -24.88 7.65 130.80
N GLU A 62 -25.89 7.00 131.40
CA GLU A 62 -26.97 6.34 130.66
C GLU A 62 -27.86 7.35 129.91
N LYS A 63 -28.12 8.52 130.51
CA LYS A 63 -28.74 9.67 129.82
C LYS A 63 -27.90 10.19 128.65
N GLY A 64 -26.58 10.21 128.79
CA GLY A 64 -25.65 10.53 127.71
C GLY A 64 -25.77 9.58 126.52
N ASN A 65 -25.81 8.28 126.79
CA ASN A 65 -25.97 7.23 125.77
C ASN A 65 -27.35 7.29 125.08
N LEU A 66 -28.41 7.65 125.81
CA LEU A 66 -29.73 7.85 125.22
C LEU A 66 -29.76 9.03 124.24
N ARG A 67 -29.08 10.14 124.53
CA ARG A 67 -28.93 11.27 123.57
C ARG A 67 -28.14 10.88 122.32
N GLU A 68 -27.23 9.92 122.40
CA GLU A 68 -26.48 9.41 121.25
C GLU A 68 -27.35 8.50 120.36
N LYS A 69 -28.28 7.74 120.97
CA LYS A 69 -29.29 6.95 120.25
C LYS A 69 -30.22 7.84 119.40
N ASP A 70 -30.60 9.02 119.89
CA ASP A 70 -31.41 9.97 119.12
C ASP A 70 -30.66 10.56 117.92
N LYS A 71 -29.34 10.75 118.02
CA LYS A 71 -28.50 11.15 116.87
C LYS A 71 -28.44 10.05 115.81
N ASN A 72 -28.36 8.78 116.22
CA ASN A 72 -28.39 7.64 115.31
C ASN A 72 -29.72 7.49 114.57
N ASN A 73 -30.84 7.78 115.23
CA ASN A 73 -32.15 7.82 114.56
C ASN A 73 -32.20 8.91 113.49
N LYS A 74 -31.65 10.11 113.77
CA LYS A 74 -31.59 11.21 112.79
C LYS A 74 -30.68 10.88 111.59
N LEU A 75 -29.55 10.22 111.82
CA LEU A 75 -28.68 9.69 110.76
C LEU A 75 -29.38 8.62 109.92
N THR A 76 -30.15 7.74 110.55
CA THR A 76 -30.94 6.71 109.85
C THR A 76 -32.00 7.33 108.93
N GLU A 77 -32.68 8.38 109.39
CA GLU A 77 -33.63 9.16 108.59
C GLU A 77 -32.95 9.80 107.36
N GLN A 78 -31.76 10.40 107.56
CA GLN A 78 -30.97 11.01 106.48
C GLN A 78 -30.49 9.97 105.45
N ILE A 79 -30.11 8.78 105.88
CA ILE A 79 -29.73 7.68 105.00
C ILE A 79 -30.93 7.24 104.15
N LYS A 80 -32.11 7.04 104.76
CA LYS A 80 -33.34 6.70 104.01
C LYS A 80 -33.69 7.77 102.97
N GLN A 81 -33.64 9.05 103.35
CA GLN A 81 -33.85 10.15 102.41
C GLN A 81 -32.81 10.18 101.29
N GLY A 82 -31.54 9.87 101.59
CA GLY A 82 -30.46 9.75 100.61
C GLY A 82 -30.69 8.60 99.62
N GLU A 83 -31.15 7.45 100.11
CA GLU A 83 -31.49 6.29 99.28
C GLU A 83 -32.70 6.54 98.37
N GLU A 84 -33.73 7.21 98.90
CA GLU A 84 -34.91 7.63 98.12
C GLU A 84 -34.50 8.56 96.97
N LYS A 85 -33.69 9.60 97.26
CA LYS A 85 -33.14 10.52 96.24
C LYS A 85 -32.28 9.78 95.23
N LYS A 86 -31.46 8.81 95.66
CA LYS A 86 -30.64 7.99 94.78
C LYS A 86 -31.50 7.13 93.83
N LYS A 87 -32.60 6.56 94.32
CA LYS A 87 -33.55 5.80 93.46
C LYS A 87 -34.22 6.71 92.43
N GLN A 88 -34.68 7.89 92.83
CA GLN A 88 -35.27 8.88 91.93
C GLN A 88 -34.28 9.37 90.85
N LEU A 89 -33.04 9.65 91.24
CA LEU A 89 -31.97 10.02 90.30
C LEU A 89 -31.65 8.89 89.32
N LYS A 90 -31.63 7.64 89.79
CA LYS A 90 -31.39 6.47 88.93
C LYS A 90 -32.51 6.28 87.91
N PHE A 91 -33.76 6.49 88.31
CA PHE A 91 -34.92 6.42 87.43
C PHE A 91 -34.89 7.52 86.36
N THR A 92 -34.67 8.77 86.77
CA THR A 92 -34.58 9.92 85.83
C THR A 92 -33.41 9.79 84.86
N LEU A 93 -32.24 9.28 85.31
CA LEU A 93 -31.11 8.97 84.42
C LEU A 93 -31.47 7.87 83.40
N PHE A 94 -32.22 6.86 83.83
CA PHE A 94 -32.66 5.79 82.94
C PHE A 94 -33.62 6.32 81.86
N GLU A 95 -34.57 7.16 82.23
CA GLU A 95 -35.50 7.80 81.28
C GLU A 95 -34.76 8.71 80.30
N LYS A 96 -33.87 9.59 80.78
CA LYS A 96 -33.05 10.44 79.89
C LYS A 96 -32.18 9.64 78.93
N ASN A 97 -31.59 8.53 79.38
CA ASN A 97 -30.82 7.66 78.48
C ASN A 97 -31.68 6.97 77.42
N LYS A 98 -32.93 6.63 77.75
CA LYS A 98 -33.88 6.06 76.80
C LYS A 98 -34.30 7.10 75.77
N GLU A 99 -34.53 8.34 76.20
CA GLU A 99 -34.89 9.47 75.36
C GLU A 99 -33.73 9.83 74.40
N LEU A 100 -32.51 9.98 74.90
CA LEU A 100 -31.32 10.21 74.08
C LEU A 100 -31.10 9.10 73.03
N LYS A 101 -31.34 7.83 73.38
CA LYS A 101 -31.26 6.73 72.41
C LYS A 101 -32.31 6.83 71.31
N LYS A 102 -33.52 7.30 71.66
CA LYS A 102 -34.60 7.50 70.69
C LYS A 102 -34.27 8.65 69.75
N GLU A 103 -33.83 9.78 70.28
CA GLU A 103 -33.40 10.95 69.50
C GLU A 103 -32.23 10.61 68.58
N LEU A 104 -31.26 9.82 69.05
CA LEU A 104 -30.14 9.36 68.22
C LEU A 104 -30.61 8.51 67.04
N GLU A 105 -31.59 7.63 67.26
CA GLU A 105 -32.12 6.74 66.22
C GLU A 105 -32.99 7.50 65.22
N GLU A 106 -33.81 8.44 65.68
CA GLU A 106 -34.56 9.36 64.82
C GLU A 106 -33.60 10.19 63.96
N CYS A 107 -32.54 10.75 64.55
CA CYS A 107 -31.53 11.52 63.83
C CYS A 107 -30.77 10.67 62.80
N LYS A 108 -30.47 9.39 63.09
CA LYS A 108 -29.88 8.48 62.11
C LYS A 108 -30.82 8.18 60.94
N GLN A 109 -32.09 7.95 61.21
CA GLN A 109 -33.08 7.70 60.16
C GLN A 109 -33.35 8.94 59.31
N GLU A 110 -33.33 10.13 59.91
CA GLU A 110 -33.40 11.40 59.20
C GLU A 110 -32.17 11.58 58.30
N LEU A 111 -30.97 11.31 58.82
CA LEU A 111 -29.73 11.36 58.05
C LEU A 111 -29.72 10.32 56.91
N GLU A 112 -30.25 9.11 57.10
CA GLU A 112 -30.39 8.11 56.03
C GLU A 112 -31.42 8.50 54.96
N LYS A 113 -32.40 9.34 55.31
CA LYS A 113 -33.38 9.90 54.35
C LYS A 113 -32.83 11.13 53.64
N GLU A 114 -32.08 12.00 54.34
CA GLU A 114 -31.45 13.21 53.81
C GLU A 114 -30.15 12.94 53.03
N ILE A 115 -29.42 11.86 53.34
CA ILE A 115 -28.44 11.27 52.41
C ILE A 115 -29.25 10.68 51.27
N GLY A 116 -29.66 11.56 50.36
CA GLY A 116 -30.56 11.30 49.27
C GLY A 116 -29.99 10.20 48.38
N LYS A 117 -30.43 8.97 48.62
CA LYS A 117 -30.34 7.88 47.63
C LYS A 117 -30.81 8.36 46.27
N ASP A 118 -31.79 9.26 46.23
CA ASP A 118 -32.32 9.82 44.98
C ASP A 118 -31.31 10.72 44.25
N GLU A 119 -30.57 11.59 44.94
CA GLU A 119 -29.55 12.43 44.30
C GLU A 119 -28.32 11.61 43.88
N ILE A 120 -27.90 10.66 44.71
CA ILE A 120 -26.82 9.72 44.37
C ILE A 120 -27.22 8.86 43.16
N ASN A 121 -28.45 8.33 43.13
CA ASN A 121 -28.95 7.55 42.01
C ASN A 121 -29.04 8.41 40.74
N LYS A 122 -29.51 9.67 40.85
CA LYS A 122 -29.63 10.59 39.72
C LYS A 122 -28.27 10.97 39.14
N LEU A 123 -27.27 11.22 39.99
CA LEU A 123 -25.88 11.45 39.57
C LEU A 123 -25.27 10.18 38.95
N THR A 124 -25.55 9.01 39.51
CA THR A 124 -25.10 7.72 38.96
C THR A 124 -25.70 7.47 37.58
N GLU A 125 -26.99 7.74 37.39
CA GLU A 125 -27.68 7.63 36.10
C GLU A 125 -27.08 8.59 35.06
N GLN A 126 -26.75 9.83 35.47
CA GLN A 126 -26.09 10.82 34.60
C GLN A 126 -24.68 10.37 34.20
N ILE A 127 -23.91 9.80 35.13
CA ILE A 127 -22.57 9.24 34.84
C ILE A 127 -22.69 8.11 33.82
N ASN A 128 -23.60 7.16 34.02
CA ASN A 128 -23.82 6.05 33.10
C ASN A 128 -24.22 6.53 31.70
N GLN A 129 -25.09 7.54 31.60
CA GLN A 129 -25.47 8.14 30.31
C GLN A 129 -24.28 8.82 29.61
N LEU A 130 -23.39 9.46 30.37
CA LEU A 130 -22.19 10.09 29.81
C LEU A 130 -21.17 9.04 29.34
N GLU A 131 -20.96 7.96 30.09
CA GLU A 131 -20.11 6.84 29.68
C GLU A 131 -20.64 6.17 28.40
N GLU A 132 -21.95 5.98 28.29
CA GLU A 132 -22.58 5.42 27.09
C GLU A 132 -22.40 6.34 25.87
N LYS A 133 -22.56 7.65 26.05
CA LYS A 133 -22.26 8.65 25.01
C LYS A 133 -20.79 8.65 24.63
N GLU A 134 -19.87 8.50 25.58
CA GLU A 134 -18.44 8.42 25.31
C GLU A 134 -18.09 7.18 24.49
N LYS A 135 -18.69 6.02 24.79
CA LYS A 135 -18.52 4.79 23.99
C LYS A 135 -19.02 4.97 22.56
N GLN A 136 -20.19 5.58 22.39
CA GLN A 136 -20.76 5.88 21.07
C GLN A 136 -19.89 6.85 20.27
N LEU A 137 -19.39 7.90 20.90
CA LEU A 137 -18.45 8.85 20.29
C LEU A 137 -17.15 8.17 19.88
N LYS A 138 -16.56 7.31 20.72
CA LYS A 138 -15.36 6.55 20.37
C LYS A 138 -15.58 5.61 19.19
N PHE A 139 -16.73 4.94 19.13
CA PHE A 139 -17.07 4.08 18.01
C PHE A 139 -17.18 4.88 16.70
N THR A 140 -17.98 5.95 16.69
CA THR A 140 -18.14 6.82 15.51
C THR A 140 -16.84 7.49 15.09
N LEU A 141 -15.96 7.88 16.02
CA LEU A 141 -14.62 8.37 15.68
C LEU A 141 -13.80 7.30 14.97
N GLY A 142 -13.84 6.06 15.45
CA GLY A 142 -13.18 4.93 14.80
C GLY A 142 -13.67 4.68 13.37
N GLU A 143 -14.98 4.76 13.14
CA GLU A 143 -15.54 4.66 11.78
C GLU A 143 -15.08 5.81 10.87
N LYS A 144 -15.02 7.03 11.40
CA LYS A 144 -14.53 8.20 10.65
C LYS A 144 -13.04 8.08 10.33
N ASP A 145 -12.23 7.50 11.22
CA ASP A 145 -10.82 7.21 10.96
C ASP A 145 -10.64 6.14 9.87
N GLU A 146 -11.48 5.11 9.86
CA GLU A 146 -11.50 4.11 8.77
C GLU A 146 -11.91 4.72 7.43
N GLU A 147 -12.96 5.57 7.41
CA GLU A 147 -13.36 6.32 6.22
C GLU A 147 -12.22 7.21 5.72
N LEU A 148 -11.56 7.96 6.61
CA LEU A 148 -10.44 8.83 6.27
C LEU A 148 -9.28 8.04 5.66
N ASN A 149 -8.99 6.84 6.19
CA ASN A 149 -7.95 5.97 5.63
C ASN A 149 -8.32 5.43 4.24
N LYS A 150 -9.59 5.07 4.00
CA LYS A 150 -10.06 4.70 2.65
C LYS A 150 -9.89 5.86 1.66
N TRP A 151 -10.30 7.07 2.04
CA TRP A 151 -10.14 8.26 1.21
C TRP A 151 -8.68 8.57 0.88
N LYS A 152 -7.76 8.41 1.85
CA LYS A 152 -6.32 8.55 1.59
C LYS A 152 -5.82 7.53 0.57
N GLN A 153 -6.25 6.27 0.69
CA GLN A 153 -5.85 5.21 -0.21
C GLN A 153 -6.38 5.44 -1.64
N ASP A 154 -7.62 5.91 -1.76
CA ASP A 154 -8.22 6.24 -3.06
C ASP A 154 -7.56 7.47 -3.70
N LEU A 155 -7.22 8.50 -2.92
CA LEU A 155 -6.43 9.65 -3.38
C LEU A 155 -5.06 9.21 -3.92
N GLU A 156 -4.42 8.24 -3.28
CA GLU A 156 -3.12 7.71 -3.72
C GLU A 156 -3.22 6.91 -5.02
N LYS A 157 -4.29 6.12 -5.19
CA LYS A 157 -4.61 5.49 -6.49
C LYS A 157 -4.85 6.53 -7.57
N GLU A 158 -5.59 7.60 -7.28
CA GLU A 158 -5.87 8.67 -8.25
C GLU A 158 -4.60 9.39 -8.72
N LYS A 159 -3.64 9.62 -7.81
CA LYS A 159 -2.30 10.12 -8.17
C LYS A 159 -1.56 9.15 -9.09
N ALA A 160 -1.57 7.85 -8.78
CA ALA A 160 -0.95 6.83 -9.63
C ALA A 160 -1.58 6.76 -11.03
N TYR A 161 -2.91 6.90 -11.13
CA TYR A 161 -3.59 7.02 -12.42
C TYR A 161 -3.15 8.27 -13.18
N THR A 162 -3.02 9.41 -12.50
CA THR A 162 -2.56 10.66 -13.10
C THR A 162 -1.15 10.53 -13.66
N ASP A 163 -0.22 9.91 -12.92
CA ASP A 163 1.15 9.66 -13.38
C ASP A 163 1.17 8.72 -14.60
N ARG A 164 0.31 7.69 -14.60
CA ARG A 164 0.17 6.78 -15.74
C ARG A 164 -0.39 7.48 -16.97
N ILE A 165 -1.40 8.34 -16.80
CA ILE A 165 -1.95 9.17 -17.89
C ILE A 165 -0.85 10.06 -18.47
N ASN A 166 -0.11 10.78 -17.63
CA ASN A 166 0.99 11.65 -18.08
C ASN A 166 2.04 10.87 -18.88
N LYS A 167 2.40 9.66 -18.43
CA LYS A 167 3.35 8.79 -19.14
C LYS A 167 2.82 8.33 -20.50
N LEU A 168 1.54 7.96 -20.58
CA LEU A 168 0.88 7.59 -21.84
C LEU A 168 0.78 8.77 -22.79
N THR A 169 0.45 9.97 -22.29
CA THR A 169 0.41 11.20 -23.08
C THR A 169 1.77 11.51 -23.69
N GLU A 170 2.86 11.33 -22.95
CA GLU A 170 4.21 11.55 -23.47
C GLU A 170 4.59 10.49 -24.53
N GLN A 171 4.19 9.24 -24.34
CA GLN A 171 4.38 8.19 -25.35
C GLN A 171 3.62 8.50 -26.65
N ILE A 172 2.38 8.96 -26.55
CA ILE A 172 1.59 9.37 -27.72
C ILE A 172 2.29 10.50 -28.48
N LYS A 173 2.78 11.55 -27.80
CA LYS A 173 3.55 12.62 -28.45
C LYS A 173 4.78 12.11 -29.19
N GLN A 174 5.50 11.15 -28.60
CA GLN A 174 6.67 10.55 -29.25
C GLN A 174 6.29 9.74 -30.49
N GLU A 175 5.17 9.02 -30.47
CA GLU A 175 4.68 8.30 -31.64
C GLU A 175 4.16 9.24 -32.73
N GLU A 176 3.44 10.29 -32.39
CA GLU A 176 3.01 11.33 -33.34
C GLU A 176 4.21 11.98 -34.04
N GLU A 177 5.30 12.22 -33.32
CA GLU A 177 6.54 12.76 -33.91
C GLU A 177 7.23 11.75 -34.83
N LYS A 178 7.27 10.46 -34.45
CA LYS A 178 7.76 9.40 -35.34
C LYS A 178 6.89 9.28 -36.60
N GLU A 179 5.57 9.39 -36.47
CA GLU A 179 4.64 9.35 -37.59
C GLU A 179 4.88 10.51 -38.55
N LYS A 180 5.10 11.73 -38.04
CA LYS A 180 5.47 12.89 -38.86
C LYS A 180 6.77 12.64 -39.63
N GLN A 181 7.80 12.11 -38.97
CA GLN A 181 9.07 11.78 -39.62
C GLN A 181 8.91 10.70 -40.70
N LEU A 182 8.08 9.69 -40.44
CA LEU A 182 7.79 8.64 -41.41
C LEU A 182 7.02 9.17 -42.62
N LYS A 183 6.02 10.04 -42.42
CA LYS A 183 5.30 10.72 -43.50
C LYS A 183 6.23 11.56 -44.37
N PHE A 184 7.16 12.27 -43.76
CA PHE A 184 8.17 13.04 -44.50
C PHE A 184 9.05 12.13 -45.38
N ARG A 185 9.59 11.04 -44.82
CA ARG A 185 10.39 10.06 -45.59
C ARG A 185 9.59 9.37 -46.69
N LEU A 186 8.32 9.08 -46.44
CA LEU A 186 7.40 8.55 -47.45
C LEU A 186 7.25 9.53 -48.62
N GLY A 187 7.06 10.82 -48.33
CA GLY A 187 7.05 11.88 -49.34
C GLY A 187 8.32 11.92 -50.19
N GLU A 188 9.50 11.84 -49.55
CA GLU A 188 10.79 11.77 -50.26
C GLU A 188 10.87 10.53 -51.17
N LYS A 189 10.39 9.38 -50.69
CA LYS A 189 10.37 8.13 -51.48
C LYS A 189 9.38 8.19 -52.63
N ASP A 190 8.24 8.85 -52.48
CA ASP A 190 7.27 9.07 -53.55
C ASP A 190 7.85 10.01 -54.62
N GLU A 191 8.61 11.04 -54.23
CA GLU A 191 9.34 11.89 -55.17
C GLU A 191 10.43 11.13 -55.94
N GLU A 192 11.23 10.31 -55.24
CA GLU A 192 12.20 9.42 -55.87
C GLU A 192 11.49 8.49 -56.87
N LEU A 193 10.41 7.81 -56.45
CA LEU A 193 9.64 6.91 -57.30
C LEU A 193 9.11 7.61 -58.55
N ASN A 194 8.60 8.84 -58.41
CA ASN A 194 8.13 9.64 -59.53
C ASN A 194 9.27 10.06 -60.47
N LYS A 195 10.48 10.29 -59.94
CA LYS A 195 11.67 10.53 -60.76
C LYS A 195 12.06 9.28 -61.55
N TRP A 196 12.12 8.11 -60.90
CA TRP A 196 12.38 6.83 -61.56
C TRP A 196 11.35 6.53 -62.65
N LYS A 197 10.05 6.75 -62.39
CA LYS A 197 9.00 6.61 -63.40
C LYS A 197 9.26 7.49 -64.63
N ARG A 198 9.60 8.78 -64.43
CA ARG A 198 9.94 9.68 -65.54
C ARG A 198 11.18 9.25 -66.31
N GLU A 199 12.20 8.72 -65.64
CA GLU A 199 13.41 8.21 -66.28
C GLU A 199 13.11 6.95 -67.11
N LEU A 200 12.31 6.04 -66.56
CA LEU A 200 11.89 4.82 -67.24
C LEU A 200 11.03 5.13 -68.47
N GLU A 201 10.14 6.11 -68.38
CA GLU A 201 9.32 6.57 -69.51
C GLU A 201 10.16 7.20 -70.63
N LYS A 202 11.19 7.97 -70.27
CA LYS A 202 12.17 8.49 -71.23
C LYS A 202 12.97 7.37 -71.90
N GLU A 203 13.42 6.39 -71.12
CA GLU A 203 14.19 5.26 -71.62
C GLU A 203 13.35 4.37 -72.52
N LYS A 204 12.08 4.17 -72.19
CA LYS A 204 11.10 3.51 -73.05
C LYS A 204 10.88 4.26 -74.37
N GLY A 205 10.70 5.57 -74.33
CA GLY A 205 10.59 6.38 -75.55
C GLY A 205 11.86 6.38 -76.40
N ASN A 206 13.05 6.34 -75.76
CA ASN A 206 14.33 6.20 -76.47
C ASN A 206 14.48 4.81 -77.11
N LEU A 207 14.01 3.75 -76.44
CA LEU A 207 13.99 2.40 -76.98
C LEU A 207 13.03 2.31 -78.17
N GLU A 208 11.82 2.83 -78.07
CA GLU A 208 10.86 2.89 -79.19
C GLU A 208 11.46 3.65 -80.39
N LEU A 209 12.11 4.81 -80.14
CA LEU A 209 12.79 5.56 -81.20
C LEU A 209 14.01 4.82 -81.78
N ASN A 210 14.67 3.99 -80.98
CA ASN A 210 15.80 3.19 -81.42
C ASN A 210 15.35 1.93 -82.18
N GLU A 211 14.24 1.31 -81.78
CA GLU A 211 13.56 0.24 -82.50
C GLU A 211 13.05 0.76 -83.84
N GLU A 212 12.43 1.93 -83.89
CA GLU A 212 11.96 2.56 -85.13
C GLU A 212 13.14 2.93 -86.06
N LYS A 213 14.25 3.43 -85.50
CA LYS A 213 15.49 3.64 -86.28
C LYS A 213 16.09 2.34 -86.77
N GLN A 214 16.12 1.31 -85.93
CA GLN A 214 16.64 -0.01 -86.27
C GLN A 214 15.74 -0.69 -87.31
N GLU A 215 14.43 -0.47 -87.28
CA GLU A 215 13.47 -0.97 -88.27
C GLU A 215 13.60 -0.22 -89.59
N LEU A 216 13.80 1.10 -89.57
CA LEU A 216 14.14 1.89 -90.77
C LEU A 216 15.49 1.47 -91.37
N GLU A 217 16.48 1.20 -90.53
CA GLU A 217 17.79 0.71 -90.93
C GLU A 217 17.72 -0.73 -91.44
N ASN A 218 16.89 -1.59 -90.83
CA ASN A 218 16.60 -2.93 -91.30
C ASN A 218 15.85 -2.90 -92.63
N GLN A 219 14.90 -1.99 -92.85
CA GLN A 219 14.23 -1.82 -94.15
C GLN A 219 15.20 -1.35 -95.24
N LYS A 220 16.11 -0.42 -94.91
CA LYS A 220 17.21 0.01 -95.80
C LYS A 220 18.18 -1.14 -96.08
N LEU A 221 18.52 -1.90 -95.05
CA LEU A 221 19.37 -3.08 -95.17
C LEU A 221 18.66 -4.14 -95.99
N GLU A 222 17.38 -4.40 -95.81
CA GLU A 222 16.57 -5.39 -96.53
C GLU A 222 16.37 -5.01 -98.00
N THR A 223 16.24 -3.72 -98.33
CA THR A 223 16.30 -3.24 -99.72
C THR A 223 17.70 -3.37 -100.32
N ASN A 224 18.76 -3.12 -99.53
CA ASN A 224 20.13 -3.39 -99.93
C ASN A 224 20.42 -4.90 -100.00
N LEU A 225 19.74 -5.72 -99.21
CA LEU A 225 19.86 -7.18 -99.12
C LEU A 225 19.09 -7.84 -100.26
N LEU A 226 18.00 -7.24 -100.75
CA LEU A 226 17.35 -7.64 -101.99
C LEU A 226 18.25 -7.36 -103.21
N LYS A 227 18.90 -6.18 -103.25
CA LYS A 227 19.91 -5.82 -104.25
C LYS A 227 21.15 -6.70 -104.17
N LEU A 228 21.64 -6.97 -102.95
CA LEU A 228 22.72 -7.91 -102.71
C LEU A 228 22.27 -9.34 -103.01
N GLN A 229 21.04 -9.77 -102.76
CA GLN A 229 20.56 -11.13 -103.05
C GLN A 229 20.49 -11.38 -104.56
N THR A 230 20.14 -10.37 -105.36
CA THR A 230 20.32 -10.46 -106.83
C THR A 230 21.78 -10.53 -107.25
N GLU A 231 22.71 -9.90 -106.53
CA GLU A 231 24.16 -9.89 -106.84
C GLU A 231 24.96 -11.03 -106.16
N THR A 232 24.39 -11.67 -105.14
CA THR A 232 24.99 -12.73 -104.33
C THR A 232 24.38 -14.08 -104.63
N TRP A 233 23.18 -14.20 -105.21
CA TRP A 233 22.76 -15.46 -105.85
C TRP A 233 23.75 -15.87 -106.97
N ASP A 234 24.40 -14.88 -107.62
CA ASP A 234 25.51 -15.09 -108.56
C ASP A 234 26.89 -15.33 -107.90
N LYS A 235 27.06 -15.08 -106.59
CA LYS A 235 28.34 -15.24 -105.85
C LYS A 235 28.30 -16.30 -104.74
N LEU A 236 27.13 -16.83 -104.36
CA LEU A 236 26.93 -17.89 -103.36
C LEU A 236 27.07 -19.29 -103.98
N LYS A 237 27.91 -19.44 -105.02
CA LYS A 237 28.51 -20.72 -105.43
C LYS A 237 29.85 -21.00 -104.74
N THR A 238 30.31 -20.09 -103.89
CA THR A 238 31.60 -20.24 -103.19
C THR A 238 31.48 -19.87 -101.72
N TRP A 239 31.52 -20.93 -100.91
CA TRP A 239 32.12 -21.02 -99.58
C TRP A 239 31.26 -20.71 -98.34
N ASN A 240 30.78 -21.81 -97.76
CA ASN A 240 30.44 -22.01 -96.36
C ASN A 240 31.69 -21.94 -95.46
N ARG A 241 31.54 -21.42 -94.23
CA ARG A 241 31.69 -22.13 -92.93
C ARG A 241 32.14 -21.20 -91.79
N GLY A 242 31.52 -21.35 -90.62
CA GLY A 242 32.12 -20.89 -89.35
C GLY A 242 31.18 -20.80 -88.13
N GLU A 243 30.82 -21.93 -87.52
CA GLU A 243 30.32 -22.00 -86.14
C GLU A 243 31.45 -21.68 -85.12
N LYS A 244 31.11 -21.05 -83.99
CA LYS A 244 31.64 -21.35 -82.65
C LYS A 244 31.04 -20.44 -81.58
N GLU A 245 30.13 -20.98 -80.76
CA GLU A 245 29.85 -20.54 -79.39
C GLU A 245 28.96 -21.61 -78.72
N LYS A 246 29.58 -22.66 -78.15
CA LYS A 246 28.84 -23.79 -77.55
C LYS A 246 29.39 -24.32 -76.21
N ASP A 247 30.34 -23.62 -75.57
CA ASP A 247 30.99 -24.13 -74.35
C ASP A 247 30.58 -23.40 -73.05
N GLU A 248 29.93 -22.23 -73.09
CA GLU A 248 29.41 -21.57 -71.87
C GLU A 248 28.00 -22.04 -71.47
N ILE A 249 27.23 -22.60 -72.40
CA ILE A 249 25.86 -23.08 -72.17
C ILE A 249 25.83 -24.36 -71.31
N ASN A 250 26.90 -25.17 -71.31
CA ASN A 250 26.94 -26.44 -70.58
C ASN A 250 27.26 -26.33 -69.08
N LYS A 251 27.57 -25.14 -68.54
CA LYS A 251 27.86 -24.94 -67.09
C LYS A 251 26.71 -24.36 -66.28
N LEU A 252 25.72 -23.74 -66.93
CA LEU A 252 24.55 -23.14 -66.29
C LEU A 252 23.56 -24.17 -65.71
N PRO A 253 23.30 -25.34 -66.34
CA PRO A 253 22.33 -26.31 -65.82
C PRO A 253 22.72 -26.89 -64.46
N GLU A 254 24.02 -27.12 -64.22
CA GLU A 254 24.53 -27.70 -62.97
C GLU A 254 24.39 -26.72 -61.79
N GLN A 255 24.59 -25.42 -62.03
CA GLN A 255 24.40 -24.37 -61.02
C GLN A 255 22.92 -24.16 -60.68
N ILE A 256 22.04 -24.23 -61.68
CA ILE A 256 20.59 -24.17 -61.48
C ILE A 256 20.13 -25.34 -60.59
N LYS A 257 20.59 -26.55 -60.89
CA LYS A 257 20.25 -27.75 -60.10
C LYS A 257 20.71 -27.66 -58.64
N GLN A 258 21.93 -27.17 -58.38
CA GLN A 258 22.42 -26.97 -57.02
C GLN A 258 21.64 -25.90 -56.23
N LEU A 259 21.15 -24.86 -56.89
CA LEU A 259 20.30 -23.84 -56.28
C LEU A 259 18.91 -24.38 -55.97
N GLU A 260 18.32 -25.17 -56.86
CA GLU A 260 17.03 -25.82 -56.65
C GLU A 260 17.03 -26.75 -55.43
N ASP A 261 18.09 -27.54 -55.25
CA ASP A 261 18.21 -28.45 -54.09
C ASP A 261 18.37 -27.66 -52.77
N LYS A 262 19.12 -26.55 -52.77
CA LYS A 262 19.21 -25.65 -51.61
C LYS A 262 17.86 -24.99 -51.29
N VAL A 263 17.11 -24.55 -52.30
CA VAL A 263 15.77 -23.97 -52.11
C VAL A 263 14.81 -25.01 -51.52
N LYS A 264 14.87 -26.27 -51.96
CA LYS A 264 14.07 -27.36 -51.38
C LYS A 264 14.40 -27.61 -49.90
N GLN A 265 15.69 -27.66 -49.55
CA GLN A 265 16.12 -27.83 -48.16
C GLN A 265 15.67 -26.65 -47.27
N LEU A 266 15.78 -25.42 -47.78
CA LEU A 266 15.32 -24.24 -47.04
C LEU A 266 13.81 -24.24 -46.85
N LYS A 267 13.02 -24.61 -47.87
CA LYS A 267 11.55 -24.75 -47.75
C LYS A 267 11.15 -25.77 -46.69
N PHE A 268 11.85 -26.92 -46.64
CA PHE A 268 11.56 -27.94 -45.63
C PHE A 268 11.83 -27.43 -44.21
N ARG A 269 12.99 -26.80 -43.97
CA ARG A 269 13.32 -26.18 -42.68
C ARG A 269 12.37 -25.04 -42.30
N LEU A 270 11.88 -24.27 -43.28
CA LEU A 270 10.89 -23.24 -43.03
C LEU A 270 9.56 -23.85 -42.57
N GLY A 271 9.13 -24.94 -43.21
CA GLY A 271 7.92 -25.69 -42.83
C GLY A 271 7.99 -26.24 -41.40
N GLU A 272 9.11 -26.84 -40.99
CA GLU A 272 9.32 -27.31 -39.62
C GLU A 272 9.23 -26.15 -38.60
N LYS A 273 9.78 -24.98 -38.95
CA LYS A 273 9.74 -23.78 -38.11
C LYS A 273 8.33 -23.18 -38.01
N ASP A 274 7.56 -23.21 -39.10
CA ASP A 274 6.18 -22.75 -39.12
C ASP A 274 5.26 -23.65 -38.28
N GLU A 275 5.47 -24.97 -38.32
CA GLU A 275 4.76 -25.93 -37.46
C GLU A 275 5.09 -25.74 -35.97
N GLU A 276 6.38 -25.56 -35.64
CA GLU A 276 6.80 -25.20 -34.27
C GLU A 276 6.09 -23.91 -33.83
N LEU A 277 6.16 -22.84 -34.63
CA LEU A 277 5.55 -21.55 -34.31
C LEU A 277 4.04 -21.64 -34.09
N ASN A 278 3.34 -22.41 -34.91
CA ASN A 278 1.89 -22.63 -34.75
C ASN A 278 1.56 -23.37 -33.46
N LYS A 279 2.38 -24.36 -33.07
CA LYS A 279 2.23 -25.06 -31.79
C LYS A 279 2.43 -24.10 -30.60
N TRP A 280 3.47 -23.27 -30.63
CA TRP A 280 3.71 -22.25 -29.60
C TRP A 280 2.56 -21.23 -29.50
N LYS A 281 1.98 -20.81 -30.62
CA LYS A 281 0.81 -19.92 -30.62
C LYS A 281 -0.40 -20.59 -29.97
N GLN A 282 -0.66 -21.85 -30.30
CA GLN A 282 -1.77 -22.59 -29.73
C GLN A 282 -1.62 -22.81 -28.22
N ASP A 283 -0.42 -23.11 -27.75
CA ASP A 283 -0.15 -23.29 -26.32
C ASP A 283 -0.27 -21.94 -25.57
N LEU A 284 0.20 -20.85 -26.16
CA LEU A 284 0.05 -19.50 -25.61
C LEU A 284 -1.43 -19.08 -25.49
N GLU A 285 -2.26 -19.37 -26.51
CA GLU A 285 -3.69 -19.06 -26.47
C GLU A 285 -4.38 -19.82 -25.34
N LYS A 286 -4.09 -21.12 -25.18
CA LYS A 286 -4.66 -21.93 -24.09
C LYS A 286 -4.25 -21.44 -22.71
N GLU A 287 -2.99 -21.03 -22.54
CA GLU A 287 -2.52 -20.45 -21.28
C GLU A 287 -3.19 -19.11 -20.99
N LYS A 288 -3.41 -18.29 -22.01
CA LYS A 288 -4.10 -17.01 -21.88
C LYS A 288 -5.56 -17.21 -21.47
N ASP A 289 -6.27 -18.13 -22.13
CA ASP A 289 -7.66 -18.49 -21.78
C ASP A 289 -7.75 -19.03 -20.34
N SER A 290 -6.79 -19.88 -19.94
CA SER A 290 -6.73 -20.43 -18.58
C SER A 290 -6.45 -19.34 -17.54
N SER A 291 -5.60 -18.38 -17.87
CA SER A 291 -5.30 -17.23 -17.00
C SER A 291 -6.52 -16.32 -16.83
N GLU A 292 -7.23 -16.03 -17.91
CA GLU A 292 -8.43 -15.19 -17.89
C GLU A 292 -9.56 -15.84 -17.08
N GLU A 293 -9.75 -17.15 -17.21
CA GLU A 293 -10.72 -17.91 -16.39
C GLU A 293 -10.36 -17.88 -14.89
N LEU A 294 -9.08 -18.07 -14.55
CA LEU A 294 -8.61 -18.01 -13.16
C LEU A 294 -8.78 -16.59 -12.57
N GLU A 295 -8.54 -15.55 -13.38
CA GLU A 295 -8.73 -14.16 -12.96
C GLU A 295 -10.21 -13.85 -12.73
N ASN A 296 -11.10 -14.32 -13.60
CA ASN A 296 -12.56 -14.22 -13.40
C ASN A 296 -13.01 -14.93 -12.11
N GLN A 297 -12.49 -16.12 -11.83
CA GLN A 297 -12.78 -16.85 -10.59
C GLN A 297 -12.27 -16.11 -9.35
N LYS A 298 -11.06 -15.53 -9.43
CA LYS A 298 -10.48 -14.70 -8.37
C LYS A 298 -11.38 -13.50 -8.09
N ASP A 299 -11.81 -12.77 -9.10
CA ASP A 299 -12.66 -11.59 -8.95
C ASP A 299 -14.01 -11.93 -8.30
N GLN A 300 -14.63 -13.05 -8.69
CA GLN A 300 -15.85 -13.54 -8.05
C GLN A 300 -15.64 -13.86 -6.55
N LEU A 301 -14.51 -14.47 -6.20
CA LEU A 301 -14.18 -14.77 -4.80
C LEU A 301 -13.89 -13.49 -4.00
N VAL A 302 -13.21 -12.50 -4.60
CA VAL A 302 -12.98 -11.19 -3.99
C VAL A 302 -14.30 -10.47 -3.71
N HIS A 303 -15.28 -10.56 -4.62
CA HIS A 303 -16.62 -10.02 -4.38
C HIS A 303 -17.29 -10.71 -3.19
N LYS A 304 -17.30 -12.05 -3.15
CA LYS A 304 -17.88 -12.82 -2.05
C LYS A 304 -17.20 -12.51 -0.71
N LEU A 305 -15.88 -12.33 -0.72
CA LEU A 305 -15.10 -11.93 0.46
C LEU A 305 -15.57 -10.56 0.98
N ARG A 306 -15.75 -9.59 0.09
CA ARG A 306 -16.27 -8.25 0.44
C ARG A 306 -17.69 -8.32 1.01
N ASP A 307 -18.55 -9.17 0.47
CA ASP A 307 -19.91 -9.37 0.98
C ASP A 307 -19.87 -9.95 2.40
N VAL A 308 -19.00 -10.93 2.66
CA VAL A 308 -18.78 -11.50 4.01
C VAL A 308 -18.25 -10.44 4.97
N GLU A 309 -17.31 -9.59 4.55
CA GLU A 309 -16.79 -8.50 5.39
C GLU A 309 -17.87 -7.47 5.75
N THR A 310 -18.75 -7.16 4.80
CA THR A 310 -19.88 -6.27 5.04
C THR A 310 -20.84 -6.87 6.07
N LYS A 311 -21.23 -8.14 5.89
CA LYS A 311 -22.08 -8.87 6.85
C LYS A 311 -21.44 -8.98 8.23
N ARG A 312 -20.11 -9.14 8.32
CA ARG A 312 -19.39 -9.14 9.60
C ARG A 312 -19.48 -7.79 10.30
N LYS A 313 -19.40 -6.69 9.54
CA LYS A 313 -19.53 -5.34 10.10
C LYS A 313 -20.94 -5.12 10.66
N GLU A 314 -21.96 -5.44 9.86
CA GLU A 314 -23.37 -5.35 10.27
C GLU A 314 -23.65 -6.20 11.52
N ASN A 315 -23.21 -7.46 11.53
CA ASN A 315 -23.40 -8.35 12.67
C ASN A 315 -22.67 -7.84 13.94
N LYS A 316 -21.49 -7.21 13.79
CA LYS A 316 -20.78 -6.59 14.91
C LYS A 316 -21.56 -5.41 15.50
N GLU A 317 -22.19 -4.59 14.65
CA GLU A 317 -23.05 -3.49 15.08
C GLU A 317 -24.31 -4.02 15.79
N GLU A 318 -24.93 -5.09 15.27
CA GLU A 318 -26.07 -5.76 15.91
C GLU A 318 -25.70 -6.33 17.29
N VAL A 319 -24.56 -7.01 17.41
CA VAL A 319 -24.07 -7.51 18.71
C VAL A 319 -23.91 -6.36 19.71
N GLN A 320 -23.32 -5.24 19.30
CA GLN A 320 -23.18 -4.05 20.16
C GLN A 320 -24.54 -3.45 20.54
N MET A 321 -25.50 -3.41 19.62
CA MET A 321 -26.86 -2.96 19.92
C MET A 321 -27.54 -3.86 20.95
N MET A 322 -27.37 -5.18 20.82
CA MET A 322 -27.92 -6.16 21.75
C MET A 322 -27.27 -6.06 23.14
N GLU A 323 -25.97 -5.82 23.20
CA GLU A 323 -25.26 -5.54 24.47
C GLU A 323 -25.83 -4.33 25.19
N LYS A 324 -26.07 -3.22 24.48
CA LYS A 324 -26.69 -2.02 25.07
C LYS A 324 -28.09 -2.31 25.59
N LYS A 325 -28.93 -3.01 24.82
CA LYS A 325 -30.29 -3.42 25.24
C LYS A 325 -30.26 -4.29 26.51
N ILE A 326 -29.29 -5.21 26.61
CA ILE A 326 -29.11 -6.06 27.79
C ILE A 326 -28.73 -5.23 29.03
N THR A 327 -27.92 -4.18 28.86
CA THR A 327 -27.55 -3.29 29.97
C THR A 327 -28.66 -2.34 30.41
N GLU A 328 -29.58 -2.00 29.53
CA GLU A 328 -30.68 -1.04 29.80
C GLU A 328 -31.94 -1.69 30.43
N ARG A 329 -32.21 -2.99 30.19
CA ARG A 329 -33.43 -3.65 30.71
C ARG A 329 -33.33 -4.08 32.18
N LYS A 330 -34.45 -3.93 32.91
CA LYS A 330 -34.57 -4.17 34.36
C LYS A 330 -35.25 -5.50 34.74
N THR A 331 -35.95 -6.13 33.82
CA THR A 331 -36.70 -7.39 34.01
C THR A 331 -35.82 -8.59 33.64
N SER A 332 -35.88 -9.67 34.42
CA SER A 332 -35.05 -10.87 34.20
C SER A 332 -35.43 -11.59 32.90
N ASP A 333 -36.72 -11.80 32.66
CA ASP A 333 -37.20 -12.63 31.55
C ASP A 333 -36.87 -12.03 30.16
N GLU A 334 -36.88 -10.70 30.03
CA GLU A 334 -36.55 -10.03 28.78
C GLU A 334 -35.03 -9.99 28.55
N LYS A 335 -34.23 -10.05 29.62
CA LYS A 335 -32.77 -10.10 29.53
C LYS A 335 -32.29 -11.44 28.98
N ASP A 336 -32.95 -12.53 29.37
CA ASP A 336 -32.64 -13.87 28.88
C ASP A 336 -32.92 -14.02 27.37
N LEU A 337 -34.03 -13.47 26.88
CA LEU A 337 -34.33 -13.42 25.44
C LEU A 337 -33.25 -12.66 24.65
N LEU A 338 -32.81 -11.50 25.16
CA LEU A 338 -31.76 -10.72 24.52
C LEU A 338 -30.39 -11.43 24.54
N LEU A 339 -30.09 -12.19 25.59
CA LEU A 339 -28.89 -13.02 25.67
C LEU A 339 -28.92 -14.14 24.63
N GLU A 340 -30.06 -14.79 24.42
CA GLU A 340 -30.22 -15.83 23.39
C GLU A 340 -30.03 -15.26 21.97
N GLU A 341 -30.60 -14.09 21.68
CA GLU A 341 -30.39 -13.39 20.41
C GLU A 341 -28.91 -12.98 20.22
N LYS A 342 -28.25 -12.48 21.27
CA LYS A 342 -26.82 -12.17 21.24
C LYS A 342 -25.98 -13.42 20.95
N GLU A 343 -26.31 -14.56 21.55
CA GLU A 343 -25.62 -15.83 21.29
C GLU A 343 -25.75 -16.24 19.81
N LYS A 344 -26.95 -16.13 19.22
CA LYS A 344 -27.17 -16.39 17.79
C LYS A 344 -26.34 -15.48 16.88
N LEU A 345 -26.20 -14.20 17.23
CA LEU A 345 -25.36 -13.25 16.49
C LEU A 345 -23.86 -13.59 16.62
N LEU A 346 -23.40 -14.00 17.81
CA LEU A 346 -22.02 -14.45 18.01
C LEU A 346 -21.73 -15.75 17.25
N GLN A 347 -22.67 -16.70 17.21
CA GLN A 347 -22.55 -17.91 16.39
C GLN A 347 -22.49 -17.56 14.89
N SER A 348 -23.32 -16.63 14.43
CA SER A 348 -23.27 -16.11 13.05
C SER A 348 -21.94 -15.42 12.75
N GLN A 349 -21.39 -14.67 13.71
CA GLN A 349 -20.06 -14.05 13.58
C GLN A 349 -18.99 -15.10 13.35
N TRP A 350 -19.01 -16.17 14.14
CA TRP A 350 -18.04 -17.25 14.02
C TRP A 350 -18.12 -17.96 12.65
N LYS A 351 -19.32 -18.20 12.13
CA LYS A 351 -19.51 -18.76 10.77
C LYS A 351 -18.96 -17.83 9.69
N LEU A 352 -19.23 -16.52 9.78
CA LEU A 352 -18.69 -15.54 8.84
C LEU A 352 -17.15 -15.45 8.90
N ASP A 353 -16.56 -15.65 10.08
CA ASP A 353 -15.11 -15.72 10.25
C ASP A 353 -14.50 -16.96 9.56
N GLU A 354 -15.19 -18.10 9.59
CA GLU A 354 -14.79 -19.31 8.86
C GLU A 354 -14.93 -19.14 7.35
N GLU A 355 -16.04 -18.56 6.87
CA GLU A 355 -16.27 -18.26 5.45
C GLU A 355 -15.21 -17.29 4.91
N LYS A 356 -14.84 -16.26 5.67
CA LYS A 356 -13.76 -15.33 5.30
C LYS A 356 -12.45 -16.10 5.06
N LYS A 357 -12.04 -16.92 6.04
CA LYS A 357 -10.81 -17.73 5.93
C LYS A 357 -10.86 -18.71 4.76
N PHE A 358 -12.04 -19.24 4.46
CA PHE A 358 -12.24 -20.12 3.31
C PHE A 358 -12.01 -19.39 1.98
N TYR A 359 -12.61 -18.21 1.78
CA TYR A 359 -12.43 -17.42 0.57
C TYR A 359 -10.99 -16.90 0.41
N GLU A 360 -10.36 -16.42 1.48
CA GLU A 360 -8.94 -16.01 1.48
C GLU A 360 -8.03 -17.16 1.02
N ARG A 361 -8.28 -18.38 1.50
CA ARG A 361 -7.52 -19.56 1.10
C ARG A 361 -7.73 -19.92 -0.37
N LEU A 362 -8.96 -19.82 -0.87
CA LEU A 362 -9.24 -20.07 -2.29
C LEU A 362 -8.55 -19.05 -3.20
N ILE A 363 -8.61 -17.76 -2.85
CA ILE A 363 -7.91 -16.69 -3.59
C ILE A 363 -6.41 -16.98 -3.63
N LEU A 364 -5.80 -17.30 -2.48
CA LEU A 364 -4.38 -17.61 -2.41
C LEU A 364 -4.00 -18.85 -3.25
N ASN A 365 -4.88 -19.85 -3.32
CA ASN A 365 -4.65 -21.02 -4.16
C ASN A 365 -4.69 -20.68 -5.65
N ILE A 366 -5.61 -19.81 -6.08
CA ILE A 366 -5.67 -19.32 -7.46
C ILE A 366 -4.40 -18.53 -7.78
N GLU A 367 -3.97 -17.63 -6.91
CA GLU A 367 -2.74 -16.84 -7.11
C GLU A 367 -1.50 -17.73 -7.29
N LYS A 368 -1.39 -18.80 -6.49
CA LYS A 368 -0.31 -19.80 -6.63
C LYS A 368 -0.33 -20.56 -7.95
N VAL A 369 -1.51 -20.76 -8.55
CA VAL A 369 -1.65 -21.43 -9.85
C VAL A 369 -1.43 -20.45 -11.01
N MET A 370 -1.79 -19.17 -10.84
CA MET A 370 -1.57 -18.13 -11.85
C MET A 370 -0.09 -17.78 -12.02
N GLU A 371 0.68 -17.68 -10.94
CA GLU A 371 2.11 -17.30 -10.98
C GLU A 371 2.97 -18.08 -12.00
N PRO A 372 2.93 -19.44 -12.07
CA PRO A 372 3.68 -20.18 -13.08
C PRO A 372 3.19 -19.94 -14.51
N ILE A 373 1.89 -19.70 -14.71
CA ILE A 373 1.28 -19.42 -16.02
C ILE A 373 1.75 -18.04 -16.51
N GLU A 374 1.70 -17.01 -15.67
CA GLU A 374 2.20 -15.67 -15.98
C GLU A 374 3.70 -15.68 -16.30
N MET A 375 4.50 -16.42 -15.52
CA MET A 375 5.92 -16.62 -15.79
C MET A 375 6.18 -17.32 -17.13
N HIS A 376 5.33 -18.28 -17.51
CA HIS A 376 5.45 -18.97 -18.79
C HIS A 376 5.13 -18.03 -19.96
N MET A 377 4.02 -17.29 -19.87
CA MET A 377 3.63 -16.28 -20.84
C MET A 377 4.70 -15.20 -21.02
N MET A 378 5.28 -14.69 -19.93
CA MET A 378 6.40 -13.73 -20.00
C MET A 378 7.62 -14.30 -20.74
N ARG A 379 7.96 -15.57 -20.49
CA ARG A 379 9.06 -16.25 -21.22
C ARG A 379 8.76 -16.41 -22.70
N ILE A 380 7.52 -16.75 -23.08
CA ILE A 380 7.12 -16.84 -24.49
C ILE A 380 7.19 -15.47 -25.17
N MET A 381 6.63 -14.43 -24.53
CA MET A 381 6.68 -13.06 -25.07
C MET A 381 8.11 -12.57 -25.27
N GLN A 382 9.01 -12.86 -24.34
CA GLN A 382 10.42 -12.50 -24.45
C GLN A 382 11.10 -13.23 -25.62
N LYS A 383 10.87 -14.54 -25.79
CA LYS A 383 11.38 -15.30 -26.94
C LYS A 383 10.88 -14.73 -28.26
N ASN A 384 9.61 -14.36 -28.36
CA ASN A 384 9.05 -13.76 -29.57
C ASN A 384 9.71 -12.41 -29.90
N LYS A 385 10.03 -11.62 -28.87
CA LYS A 385 10.75 -10.34 -29.04
C LYS A 385 12.18 -10.56 -29.54
N ASP A 386 12.87 -11.56 -29.00
CA ASP A 386 14.24 -11.89 -29.42
C ASP A 386 14.27 -12.42 -30.86
N VAL A 387 13.30 -13.29 -31.23
CA VAL A 387 13.14 -13.78 -32.61
C VAL A 387 12.90 -12.63 -33.60
N LYS A 388 12.03 -11.68 -33.25
CA LYS A 388 11.77 -10.51 -34.11
C LYS A 388 13.03 -9.66 -34.32
N LYS A 389 13.80 -9.44 -33.25
CA LYS A 389 15.06 -8.70 -33.32
C LYS A 389 16.09 -9.42 -34.22
N THR A 390 16.22 -10.75 -34.09
CA THR A 390 17.13 -11.52 -34.94
C THR A 390 16.73 -11.48 -36.42
N ALA A 391 15.42 -11.48 -36.72
CA ALA A 391 14.93 -11.37 -38.09
C ALA A 391 15.24 -10.00 -38.70
N GLU A 392 15.10 -8.92 -37.92
CA GLU A 392 15.48 -7.56 -38.34
C GLU A 392 17.00 -7.45 -38.59
N ASP A 393 17.83 -8.04 -37.72
CA ASP A 393 19.29 -8.07 -37.88
C ASP A 393 19.71 -8.85 -39.13
N ASP A 394 19.06 -9.99 -39.42
CA ASP A 394 19.31 -10.78 -40.64
C ASP A 394 18.87 -10.04 -41.91
N GLU A 395 17.76 -9.29 -41.88
CA GLU A 395 17.31 -8.47 -43.01
C GLU A 395 18.29 -7.32 -43.31
N VAL A 396 18.79 -6.65 -42.26
CA VAL A 396 19.81 -5.60 -42.38
C VAL A 396 21.10 -6.18 -42.97
N LYS A 397 21.52 -7.34 -42.49
CA LYS A 397 22.71 -8.05 -43.00
C LYS A 397 22.56 -8.42 -44.47
N TYR A 398 21.38 -8.89 -44.88
CA TYR A 398 21.09 -9.20 -46.28
C TYR A 398 21.16 -7.95 -47.17
N LYS A 399 20.54 -6.84 -46.75
CA LYS A 399 20.60 -5.56 -47.48
C LYS A 399 22.03 -5.05 -47.63
N LEU A 400 22.84 -5.16 -46.56
CA LEU A 400 24.24 -4.72 -46.57
C LEU A 400 25.08 -5.57 -47.53
N GLU A 401 24.89 -6.89 -47.53
CA GLU A 401 25.63 -7.78 -48.44
C GLU A 401 25.23 -7.54 -49.90
N LYS A 402 23.94 -7.28 -50.18
CA LYS A 402 23.47 -6.90 -51.52
C LYS A 402 24.12 -5.60 -52.01
N GLN A 403 24.14 -4.56 -51.17
CA GLN A 403 24.82 -3.29 -51.48
C GLN A 403 26.31 -3.49 -51.78
N LYS A 404 26.98 -4.35 -51.00
CA LYS A 404 28.39 -4.70 -51.20
C LYS A 404 28.61 -5.37 -52.55
N GLN A 405 27.73 -6.28 -52.97
CA GLN A 405 27.81 -6.92 -54.29
C GLN A 405 27.60 -5.92 -55.43
N ASP A 406 26.63 -5.02 -55.31
CA ASP A 406 26.35 -3.98 -56.31
C ASP A 406 27.54 -3.03 -56.48
N LEU A 407 28.14 -2.58 -55.37
CA LEU A 407 29.37 -1.78 -55.38
C LEU A 407 30.53 -2.52 -56.07
N LEU A 408 30.66 -3.83 -55.81
CA LEU A 408 31.73 -4.65 -56.39
C LEU A 408 31.53 -4.84 -57.90
N GLN A 409 30.29 -4.93 -58.38
CA GLN A 409 29.98 -4.92 -59.81
C GLN A 409 30.26 -3.56 -60.46
N GLN A 410 29.90 -2.45 -59.81
CA GLN A 410 30.20 -1.10 -60.30
C GLN A 410 31.71 -0.89 -60.43
N LEU A 411 32.50 -1.33 -59.45
CA LEU A 411 33.95 -1.25 -59.48
C LEU A 411 34.55 -2.06 -60.64
N LYS A 412 34.01 -3.27 -60.91
CA LYS A 412 34.41 -4.07 -62.09
C LYS A 412 34.11 -3.34 -63.40
N LYS A 413 32.95 -2.69 -63.52
CA LYS A 413 32.59 -1.89 -64.70
C LYS A 413 33.53 -0.70 -64.87
N GLN A 414 33.84 0.03 -63.80
CA GLN A 414 34.80 1.15 -63.83
C GLN A 414 36.18 0.71 -64.31
N LYS A 415 36.73 -0.39 -63.77
CA LYS A 415 38.01 -0.94 -64.23
C LYS A 415 38.00 -1.30 -65.71
N LYS A 416 36.90 -1.85 -66.23
CA LYS A 416 36.75 -2.18 -67.65
C LYS A 416 36.70 -0.91 -68.53
N MET A 417 36.02 0.13 -68.07
CA MET A 417 35.98 1.43 -68.76
C MET A 417 37.36 2.09 -68.79
N GLU A 418 38.10 2.08 -67.68
CA GLU A 418 39.46 2.61 -67.60
C GLU A 418 40.42 1.87 -68.55
N GLN A 419 40.29 0.54 -68.65
CA GLN A 419 41.06 -0.24 -69.62
C GLN A 419 40.74 0.14 -71.07
N LEU A 420 39.46 0.38 -71.39
CA LEU A 420 39.05 0.83 -72.73
C LEU A 420 39.55 2.25 -73.02
N GLU A 421 39.49 3.15 -72.05
CA GLU A 421 40.01 4.51 -72.19
C GLU A 421 41.52 4.51 -72.44
N ASN A 422 42.27 3.68 -71.73
CA ASN A 422 43.70 3.52 -71.95
C ASN A 422 44.03 2.92 -73.33
N LYS A 423 43.22 1.95 -73.81
CA LYS A 423 43.34 1.45 -75.19
C LYS A 423 43.06 2.54 -76.22
N ASN A 424 42.03 3.35 -76.02
CA ASN A 424 41.70 4.46 -76.91
C ASN A 424 42.82 5.51 -76.94
N LYS A 425 43.43 5.84 -75.79
CA LYS A 425 44.61 6.73 -75.72
C LYS A 425 45.80 6.19 -76.51
N MET A 426 46.07 4.88 -76.43
CA MET A 426 47.12 4.24 -77.24
C MET A 426 46.84 4.34 -78.74
N LEU A 427 45.62 3.99 -79.17
CA LEU A 427 45.20 4.09 -80.57
C LEU A 427 45.28 5.52 -81.10
N LEU A 428 44.89 6.52 -80.30
CA LEU A 428 44.97 7.93 -80.67
C LEU A 428 46.43 8.37 -80.90
N ASN A 429 47.35 7.92 -80.04
CA ASN A 429 48.78 8.19 -80.20
C ASN A 429 49.36 7.52 -81.45
N GLU A 430 48.93 6.30 -81.79
CA GLU A 430 49.32 5.62 -83.02
C GLU A 430 48.80 6.34 -84.27
N LEU A 431 47.54 6.78 -84.25
CA LEU A 431 46.95 7.62 -85.29
C LEU A 431 47.72 8.93 -85.49
N LYS A 432 48.10 9.60 -84.39
CA LYS A 432 48.89 10.82 -84.45
C LYS A 432 50.26 10.59 -85.11
N LYS A 433 50.95 9.50 -84.73
CA LYS A 433 52.23 9.10 -85.36
C LYS A 433 52.07 8.74 -86.83
N ALA A 434 50.97 8.08 -87.21
CA ALA A 434 50.68 7.76 -88.61
C ALA A 434 50.43 9.03 -89.43
N LYS A 435 49.71 10.00 -88.86
CA LYS A 435 49.46 11.30 -89.49
C LYS A 435 50.76 12.08 -89.71
N GLU A 436 51.61 12.20 -88.69
CA GLU A 436 52.93 12.86 -88.82
C GLU A 436 53.80 12.21 -89.92
N LYS A 437 53.75 10.87 -90.07
CA LYS A 437 54.46 10.16 -91.14
C LYS A 437 53.90 10.45 -92.53
N LEU A 438 52.60 10.66 -92.67
CA LEU A 438 51.96 11.02 -93.95
C LEU A 438 52.28 12.47 -94.32
N GLU A 439 52.23 13.38 -93.35
CA GLU A 439 52.54 14.80 -93.54
C GLU A 439 54.00 14.99 -93.98
N ASN A 440 54.95 14.30 -93.32
CA ASN A 440 56.36 14.29 -93.74
C ASN A 440 56.61 13.63 -95.11
N LYS A 441 55.67 12.80 -95.62
CA LYS A 441 55.74 12.24 -96.99
C LYS A 441 55.12 13.17 -98.04
N ALA A 442 54.19 14.04 -97.65
CA ALA A 442 53.59 15.03 -98.54
C ALA A 442 54.56 16.20 -98.84
N ASP A 443 55.46 16.52 -97.91
CA ASP A 443 56.54 17.49 -98.12
C ASP A 443 57.69 16.97 -99.01
N ASN A 444 57.54 15.79 -99.61
CA ASN A 444 58.57 15.18 -100.45
C ASN A 444 58.49 15.77 -101.88
N LYS A 445 59.62 16.34 -102.29
CA LYS A 445 59.95 17.11 -103.51
C LYS A 445 59.35 16.63 -104.85
N GLU A 446 58.92 15.38 -104.97
CA GLU A 446 58.37 14.79 -106.21
C GLU A 446 57.05 15.46 -106.68
N LEU A 447 56.19 15.94 -105.77
CA LEU A 447 54.93 16.59 -106.17
C LEU A 447 55.13 17.98 -106.81
N ARG A 448 56.16 18.73 -106.37
CA ARG A 448 56.49 20.04 -106.95
C ARG A 448 57.15 19.92 -108.31
N ASP A 449 57.95 18.89 -108.52
CA ASP A 449 58.60 18.66 -109.81
C ASP A 449 57.58 18.23 -110.87
N THR A 450 56.52 17.49 -110.49
CA THR A 450 55.41 17.14 -111.41
C THR A 450 54.44 18.29 -111.71
N GLU A 451 54.21 19.22 -110.78
CA GLU A 451 53.36 20.40 -111.07
C GLU A 451 54.02 21.34 -112.09
N ASN A 452 55.33 21.56 -111.99
CA ASN A 452 56.07 22.39 -112.95
C ASN A 452 56.15 21.76 -114.36
N GLU A 453 56.19 20.43 -114.45
CA GLU A 453 56.23 19.72 -115.73
C GLU A 453 54.87 19.80 -116.47
N VAL A 454 53.76 19.78 -115.71
CA VAL A 454 52.39 19.94 -116.25
C VAL A 454 52.10 21.39 -116.67
N GLU A 455 52.59 22.40 -115.95
CA GLU A 455 52.46 23.81 -116.36
C GLU A 455 53.20 24.08 -117.69
N HIS A 456 54.40 23.53 -117.87
CA HIS A 456 55.16 23.71 -119.11
C HIS A 456 54.52 22.99 -120.32
N GLU A 457 53.88 21.84 -120.11
CA GLU A 457 53.14 21.15 -121.18
C GLU A 457 51.84 21.87 -121.58
N LEU A 458 51.19 22.55 -120.64
CA LEU A 458 49.99 23.36 -120.92
C LEU A 458 50.32 24.63 -121.72
N GLU A 459 51.37 25.37 -121.37
CA GLU A 459 51.81 26.55 -122.15
C GLU A 459 52.17 26.18 -123.60
N ASN A 460 52.86 25.05 -123.80
CA ASN A 460 53.20 24.56 -125.15
C ASN A 460 51.98 24.11 -125.98
N HIS A 461 50.88 23.70 -125.32
CA HIS A 461 49.65 23.30 -126.01
C HIS A 461 48.83 24.53 -126.43
N GLU A 462 48.72 25.54 -125.58
CA GLU A 462 48.02 26.80 -125.90
C GLU A 462 48.71 27.56 -127.04
N GLU A 463 50.04 27.57 -127.09
CA GLU A 463 50.79 28.22 -128.18
C GLU A 463 50.54 27.55 -129.55
N LYS A 464 50.42 26.22 -129.58
CA LYS A 464 50.08 25.46 -130.80
C LYS A 464 48.64 25.65 -131.25
N GLU A 465 47.71 25.80 -130.31
CA GLU A 465 46.29 26.08 -130.65
C GLU A 465 46.11 27.49 -131.22
N LEU A 466 46.84 28.48 -130.70
CA LEU A 466 46.86 29.84 -131.24
C LEU A 466 47.44 29.88 -132.67
N GLU A 467 48.56 29.20 -132.92
CA GLU A 467 49.17 29.12 -134.26
C GLU A 467 48.23 28.44 -135.28
N THR A 468 47.49 27.41 -134.83
CA THR A 468 46.50 26.70 -135.66
C THR A 468 45.27 27.59 -135.96
N ALA A 469 44.83 28.40 -135.00
CA ALA A 469 43.74 29.35 -135.18
C ALA A 469 44.10 30.49 -136.14
N GLU A 470 45.32 31.03 -136.08
CA GLU A 470 45.81 32.06 -137.01
C GLU A 470 45.85 31.54 -138.46
N ILE A 471 46.27 30.30 -138.69
CA ILE A 471 46.27 29.67 -140.01
C ILE A 471 44.83 29.51 -140.56
N GLN A 472 43.85 29.19 -139.71
CA GLN A 472 42.45 29.08 -140.13
C GLN A 472 41.81 30.45 -140.42
N ILE A 473 42.19 31.49 -139.69
CA ILE A 473 41.76 32.88 -139.93
C ILE A 473 42.33 33.40 -141.26
N MET A 474 43.61 33.13 -141.57
CA MET A 474 44.19 33.50 -142.87
C MET A 474 43.50 32.79 -144.04
N LYS A 475 43.21 31.49 -143.92
CA LYS A 475 42.48 30.72 -144.96
C LYS A 475 41.04 31.21 -145.18
N THR A 476 40.38 31.77 -144.17
CA THR A 476 39.02 32.33 -144.31
C THR A 476 39.04 33.74 -144.89
N MET A 477 40.04 34.57 -144.57
CA MET A 477 40.23 35.87 -145.23
C MET A 477 40.57 35.72 -146.72
N GLU A 478 41.31 34.69 -147.11
CA GLU A 478 41.66 34.40 -148.51
C GLU A 478 40.45 33.94 -149.32
N LYS A 479 39.57 33.10 -148.74
CA LYS A 479 38.28 32.71 -149.36
C LYS A 479 37.30 33.88 -149.52
N ASN A 480 37.32 34.87 -148.63
CA ASN A 480 36.43 36.03 -148.73
C ASN A 480 36.88 37.05 -149.78
N LYS A 481 38.17 37.07 -150.17
CA LYS A 481 38.66 37.93 -151.28
C LYS A 481 38.19 37.49 -152.66
N ASP A 482 37.82 36.22 -152.82
CA ASP A 482 37.29 35.67 -154.08
C ASP A 482 35.77 35.88 -154.23
N VAL A 483 35.08 36.41 -153.22
CA VAL A 483 33.63 36.71 -153.25
C VAL A 483 33.34 38.20 -153.56
N GLU A 484 34.35 39.07 -153.53
CA GLU A 484 34.24 40.52 -153.82
C GLU A 484 34.81 40.95 -155.19
N LYS A 485 35.11 40.00 -156.09
CA LYS A 485 35.41 40.23 -157.51
C LYS A 485 34.40 39.51 -158.39
#